data_AF-A0A534BD82-F1
#
_entry.id   AF-A0A534BD82-F1
#
_cell.length_a   1.000
_cell.length_b   1.000
_cell.length_c   1.000
_cell.angle_alpha   90.00
_cell.angle_beta   90.00
_cell.angle_gamma   90.00
#
_symmetry.space_group_name_H-M   'P 1'
#
loop_
_entity.id
_entity.type
_entity.pdbx_description
1 polymer ?
#
loop_
_entity_poly.entity_id
_entity_poly.type
_entity_poly.pdbx_seq_one_letter_code
_entity_poly.pdbx_strand_id
1 'polypeptide(L)'
;RKGKGYAPAEADPIKWHGPGPFDPASGTIFKEKSSGPTYSQVFGQWLCDMAERDPRIIGITPAMREGSGLVEFSKRFPDRYFDVAIAEQHAVTFAAGLAAEGLKP
;
A
#
# COMPACT_ATOMS: atom_id res chain seq x y z
N ARG A 1 -2.31 -6.88 -21.46
CA ARG A 1 -1.36 -6.12 -20.62
C ARG A 1 -2.13 -4.96 -20.00
N LYS A 2 -1.98 -4.69 -18.70
CA LYS A 2 -2.63 -3.54 -18.04
C LYS A 2 -2.08 -2.24 -18.66
N GLY A 3 -2.94 -1.26 -18.94
CA GLY A 3 -2.56 -0.02 -19.61
C GLY A 3 -2.45 -0.09 -21.15
N LYS A 4 -2.90 -1.19 -21.78
CA LYS A 4 -2.71 -1.42 -23.23
C LYS A 4 -3.18 -0.23 -24.08
N GLY A 5 -2.34 0.20 -25.00
CA GLY A 5 -2.62 1.31 -25.92
C GLY A 5 -2.15 2.68 -25.41
N TYR A 6 -1.53 2.72 -24.23
CA TYR A 6 -0.96 3.93 -23.68
C TYR A 6 0.38 3.65 -23.00
N ALA A 7 1.48 4.00 -23.68
CA ALA A 7 2.84 3.63 -23.28
C ALA A 7 3.19 3.99 -21.81
N PRO A 8 2.81 5.17 -21.27
CA PRO A 8 3.04 5.48 -19.85
C PRO A 8 2.32 4.50 -18.89
N ALA A 9 1.09 4.10 -19.22
CA ALA A 9 0.32 3.16 -18.41
C ALA A 9 0.77 1.71 -18.55
N GLU A 10 1.32 1.32 -19.71
CA GLU A 10 1.96 0.01 -19.86
C GLU A 10 3.26 -0.09 -19.06
N ALA A 11 4.03 1.00 -18.99
CA ALA A 11 5.31 1.05 -18.26
C ALA A 11 5.12 1.10 -16.73
N ASP A 12 4.08 1.78 -16.24
CA ASP A 12 3.78 1.89 -14.80
C ASP A 12 2.28 1.65 -14.51
N PRO A 13 1.82 0.40 -14.61
CA PRO A 13 0.40 0.06 -14.48
C PRO A 13 -0.16 0.23 -13.05
N ILE A 14 0.70 0.48 -12.06
CA ILE A 14 0.31 0.79 -10.68
C ILE A 14 -0.04 2.27 -10.59
N LYS A 15 0.87 3.16 -10.98
CA LYS A 15 0.63 4.61 -11.00
C LYS A 15 -0.55 4.99 -11.89
N TRP A 16 -0.69 4.30 -13.02
CA TRP A 16 -1.76 4.53 -13.99
C TRP A 16 -3.02 3.70 -13.73
N HIS A 17 -3.14 3.05 -12.56
CA HIS A 17 -4.37 2.34 -12.20
C HIS A 17 -5.56 3.28 -12.03
N GLY A 18 -5.30 4.50 -11.55
CA GLY A 18 -6.28 5.57 -11.37
C GLY A 18 -5.59 6.94 -11.34
N PRO A 19 -5.12 7.45 -12.49
CA PRO A 19 -4.45 8.75 -12.53
C PRO A 19 -5.46 9.88 -12.24
N GLY A 20 -4.98 10.96 -11.62
CA GLY A 20 -5.70 12.23 -11.64
C GLY A 20 -5.71 12.84 -13.05
N PRO A 21 -6.25 14.07 -13.23
CA PRO A 21 -6.21 14.77 -14.51
C PRO A 21 -4.80 14.77 -15.12
N PHE A 22 -4.69 14.42 -16.39
CA PHE A 22 -3.41 14.30 -17.09
C PHE A 22 -3.52 14.72 -18.55
N ASP A 23 -2.39 15.07 -19.15
CA ASP A 23 -2.29 15.30 -20.59
C ASP A 23 -2.02 13.97 -21.33
N PRO A 24 -2.93 13.49 -22.19
CA PRO A 24 -2.74 12.25 -22.93
C PRO A 24 -1.54 12.28 -23.88
N ALA A 25 -1.17 13.43 -24.42
CA ALA A 25 -0.07 13.53 -25.37
C ALA A 25 1.30 13.39 -24.69
N SER A 26 1.51 14.10 -23.58
CA SER A 26 2.79 14.07 -22.84
C SER A 26 2.87 12.98 -21.76
N GLY A 27 1.74 12.46 -21.27
CA GLY A 27 1.72 11.58 -20.09
C GLY A 27 1.98 12.27 -18.77
N THR A 28 1.86 13.59 -18.74
CA THR A 28 2.04 14.39 -17.53
C THR A 28 0.75 14.36 -16.71
N ILE A 29 0.80 13.76 -15.51
CA ILE A 29 -0.27 13.88 -14.51
C ILE A 29 -0.15 15.25 -13.84
N PHE A 30 -1.21 16.05 -13.91
CA PHE A 30 -1.26 17.35 -13.27
C PHE A 30 -1.28 17.16 -11.75
N LYS A 31 -0.27 17.70 -11.07
CA LYS A 31 -0.20 17.66 -9.61
C LYS A 31 -0.96 18.85 -9.04
N GLU A 32 -1.92 18.57 -8.17
CA GLU A 32 -2.45 19.61 -7.29
C GLU A 32 -1.43 19.95 -6.20
N LYS A 33 -1.46 21.21 -5.72
CA LYS A 33 -0.70 21.58 -4.53
C LYS A 33 -1.24 20.79 -3.35
N SER A 34 -0.43 19.90 -2.79
CA SER A 34 -0.75 19.21 -1.55
C SER A 34 -0.81 20.23 -0.39
N SER A 35 -1.85 20.11 0.43
CA SER A 35 -2.03 20.88 1.67
C SER A 35 -1.41 20.21 2.91
N GLY A 36 -0.75 19.06 2.74
CA GLY A 36 -0.20 18.26 3.83
C GLY A 36 -0.17 16.76 3.53
N PRO A 37 0.30 15.94 4.47
CA PRO A 37 0.31 14.49 4.31
C PRO A 37 -1.11 13.91 4.29
N THR A 38 -1.31 12.86 3.52
CA THR A 38 -2.57 12.09 3.55
C THR A 38 -2.65 11.24 4.81
N TYR A 39 -3.87 10.83 5.19
CA TYR A 39 -4.04 9.90 6.32
C TYR A 39 -3.26 8.59 6.12
N SER A 40 -3.23 8.04 4.90
CA SER A 40 -2.43 6.84 4.59
C SER A 40 -0.93 7.06 4.78
N GLN A 41 -0.41 8.25 4.46
CA GLN A 41 1.00 8.58 4.71
C GLN A 41 1.29 8.67 6.21
N VAL A 42 0.41 9.31 6.98
CA VAL A 42 0.55 9.40 8.44
C VAL A 42 0.48 8.00 9.08
N PHE A 43 -0.48 7.17 8.67
CA PHE A 43 -0.62 5.80 9.13
C PHE A 43 0.60 4.95 8.79
N GLY A 44 1.07 4.97 7.54
CA GLY A 44 2.23 4.19 7.11
C GLY A 44 3.52 4.57 7.83
N GLN A 45 3.73 5.87 8.07
CA GLN A 45 4.87 6.34 8.85
C GLN A 45 4.79 5.86 10.30
N TRP A 46 3.64 6.07 10.96
CA TRP A 46 3.42 5.61 12.32
C TRP A 46 3.60 4.10 12.45
N LEU A 47 3.06 3.31 11.52
CA LEU A 47 3.17 1.86 11.55
C LEU A 47 4.64 1.42 11.47
N CYS A 48 5.44 2.08 10.62
CA CYS A 48 6.87 1.82 10.56
C CYS A 48 7.58 2.15 11.88
N ASP A 49 7.32 3.33 12.44
CA ASP A 49 7.92 3.79 13.71
C ASP A 49 7.58 2.83 14.87
N MET A 50 6.36 2.30 14.87
CA MET A 50 5.92 1.34 15.87
C MET A 50 6.56 -0.03 15.67
N ALA A 51 6.67 -0.50 14.43
CA ALA A 51 7.26 -1.79 14.13
C ALA A 51 8.77 -1.86 14.39
N GLU A 52 9.48 -0.73 14.37
CA GLU A 52 10.86 -0.66 14.88
C GLU A 52 10.96 -0.95 16.37
N ARG A 53 9.94 -0.56 17.14
CA ARG A 53 9.91 -0.66 18.61
C ARG A 53 9.32 -1.97 19.11
N ASP A 54 8.41 -2.58 18.34
CA ASP A 54 7.76 -3.82 18.71
C ASP A 54 7.91 -4.86 17.58
N PRO A 55 8.72 -5.93 17.77
CA PRO A 55 8.92 -6.96 16.77
C PRO A 55 7.64 -7.73 16.42
N ARG A 56 6.61 -7.69 17.28
CA ARG A 56 5.35 -8.42 17.11
C ARG A 56 4.39 -7.77 16.12
N ILE A 57 4.63 -6.53 15.71
CA ILE A 57 3.72 -5.83 14.78
C ILE A 57 3.80 -6.46 13.40
N ILE A 58 2.64 -6.84 12.87
CA ILE A 58 2.48 -7.42 11.53
C ILE A 58 1.57 -6.48 10.71
N GLY A 59 1.95 -6.20 9.47
CA GLY A 59 1.13 -5.43 8.53
C GLY A 59 0.42 -6.36 7.56
N ILE A 60 -0.91 -6.31 7.51
CA ILE A 60 -1.73 -7.13 6.61
C ILE A 60 -2.53 -6.21 5.68
N THR A 61 -2.56 -6.53 4.38
CA THR A 61 -3.40 -5.81 3.41
C THR A 61 -4.09 -6.76 2.44
N PRO A 62 -5.36 -6.51 2.08
CA PRO A 62 -6.03 -7.24 1.02
C PRO A 62 -5.80 -6.52 -0.33
N ALA A 63 -4.63 -6.70 -0.95
CA ALA A 63 -4.23 -6.10 -2.24
C ALA A 63 -4.18 -4.55 -2.30
N MET A 64 -4.17 -3.86 -1.16
CA MET A 64 -4.28 -2.39 -1.09
C MET A 64 -2.99 -1.70 -0.62
N ARG A 65 -1.82 -2.27 -0.95
CA ARG A 65 -0.51 -1.80 -0.48
C ARG A 65 -0.28 -0.29 -0.65
N GLU A 66 -0.48 0.25 -1.85
CA GLU A 66 -0.25 1.66 -2.17
C GLU A 66 -1.29 2.56 -1.49
N GLY A 67 -2.57 2.20 -1.59
CA GLY A 67 -3.68 2.97 -1.04
C GLY A 67 -3.64 3.07 0.50
N SER A 68 -3.20 1.99 1.15
CA SER A 68 -3.05 1.93 2.61
C SER A 68 -1.72 2.51 3.11
N GLY A 69 -0.86 3.05 2.25
CA GLY A 69 0.41 3.63 2.67
C GLY A 69 1.45 2.62 3.18
N LEU A 70 1.33 1.34 2.77
CA LEU A 70 2.16 0.24 3.27
C LEU A 70 3.41 -0.05 2.42
N VAL A 71 3.67 0.76 1.38
CA VAL A 71 4.83 0.57 0.50
C VAL A 71 6.14 0.56 1.29
N GLU A 72 6.34 1.53 2.17
CA GLU A 72 7.57 1.63 2.96
C GLU A 72 7.67 0.51 4.01
N PHE A 73 6.56 0.21 4.69
CA PHE A 73 6.47 -0.90 5.64
C PHE A 73 6.85 -2.24 4.98
N SER A 74 6.32 -2.52 3.79
CA SER A 74 6.61 -3.76 3.05
C SER A 74 8.08 -3.91 2.65
N LYS A 75 8.79 -2.79 2.45
CA LYS A 75 10.23 -2.80 2.11
C LYS A 75 11.11 -2.95 3.34
N ARG A 76 10.76 -2.27 4.44
CA ARG A 76 11.53 -2.27 5.69
C ARG A 76 11.31 -3.53 6.51
N PHE A 77 10.12 -4.11 6.46
CA PHE A 77 9.71 -5.26 7.26
C PHE A 77 9.09 -6.36 6.39
N PRO A 78 9.82 -6.88 5.38
CA PRO A 78 9.26 -7.84 4.42
C PRO A 78 8.75 -9.12 5.10
N ASP A 79 9.41 -9.60 6.14
CA ASP A 79 9.01 -10.80 6.90
C ASP A 79 7.80 -10.56 7.83
N ARG A 80 7.34 -9.31 7.94
CA ARG A 80 6.20 -8.90 8.78
C ARG A 80 5.10 -8.23 7.96
N TYR A 81 5.16 -8.31 6.64
CA TYR A 81 4.17 -7.75 5.73
C TYR A 81 3.51 -8.86 4.92
N PHE A 82 2.18 -8.91 4.94
CA PHE A 82 1.40 -9.90 4.22
C PHE A 82 0.36 -9.22 3.32
N ASP A 83 0.46 -9.47 2.02
CA ASP A 83 -0.61 -9.17 1.07
C ASP A 83 -1.40 -10.45 0.81
N VAL A 84 -2.65 -10.50 1.27
CA VAL A 84 -3.52 -11.68 1.12
C VAL A 84 -4.30 -11.68 -0.19
N ALA A 85 -3.90 -10.83 -1.15
CA ALA A 85 -4.65 -10.53 -2.36
C ALA A 85 -6.05 -9.98 -2.05
N ILE A 86 -6.99 -10.06 -2.99
CA ILE A 86 -8.36 -9.53 -2.84
C ILE A 86 -9.19 -10.53 -2.01
N ALA A 87 -8.86 -10.66 -0.73
CA ALA A 87 -9.46 -11.62 0.20
C ALA A 87 -9.59 -11.03 1.62
N GLU A 88 -10.45 -10.03 1.78
CA GLU A 88 -10.65 -9.30 3.04
C GLU A 88 -11.07 -10.22 4.19
N GLN A 89 -11.91 -11.23 3.91
CA GLN A 89 -12.30 -12.22 4.92
C GLN A 89 -11.08 -12.98 5.45
N HIS A 90 -10.20 -13.39 4.53
CA HIS A 90 -8.97 -14.07 4.90
C HIS A 90 -8.03 -13.14 5.66
N ALA A 91 -7.91 -11.87 5.28
CA ALA A 91 -7.07 -10.89 5.99
C ALA A 91 -7.40 -10.85 7.49
N VAL A 92 -8.69 -10.74 7.82
CA VAL A 92 -9.16 -10.63 9.21
C VAL A 92 -8.98 -11.94 9.97
N THR A 93 -9.31 -13.08 9.35
CA THR A 93 -9.13 -14.40 10.02
C THR A 93 -7.66 -14.76 10.17
N PHE A 94 -6.81 -14.38 9.23
CA PHE A 94 -5.35 -14.52 9.32
C PHE A 94 -4.80 -13.70 10.48
N ALA A 95 -5.23 -12.44 10.62
CA ALA A 95 -4.92 -11.60 11.78
C ALA A 95 -5.36 -12.26 13.09
N ALA A 96 -6.55 -12.85 13.15
CA ALA A 96 -7.03 -13.53 14.35
C ALA A 96 -6.10 -14.68 14.79
N GLY A 97 -5.59 -15.49 13.84
CA GLY A 97 -4.62 -16.55 14.13
C GLY A 97 -3.30 -16.01 14.67
N LEU A 98 -2.74 -14.96 14.04
CA LEU A 98 -1.52 -14.31 14.51
C LEU A 98 -1.68 -13.72 15.91
N ALA A 99 -2.82 -13.09 16.18
CA ALA A 99 -3.13 -12.54 17.50
C ALA A 99 -3.25 -13.62 18.58
N ALA A 100 -3.83 -14.79 18.24
CA ALA A 100 -3.90 -15.93 19.16
C ALA A 100 -2.50 -16.45 19.56
N GLU A 101 -1.51 -16.34 18.67
CA GLU A 101 -0.10 -16.69 18.91
C GLU A 101 0.72 -15.54 19.53
N GLY A 102 0.07 -14.47 19.99
CA GLY A 102 0.70 -13.38 20.72
C GLY A 102 1.38 -12.30 19.86
N LEU A 103 1.16 -12.32 18.54
CA LEU A 103 1.57 -11.24 17.65
C LEU A 103 0.57 -10.05 17.72
N LYS A 104 0.94 -8.95 17.07
CA LYS A 104 0.13 -7.72 16.99
C LYS A 104 -0.16 -7.37 15.52
N PRO A 105 -1.07 -8.12 14.87
CA PRO A 105 -1.47 -7.88 13.49
C PRO A 105 -2.40 -6.68 13.31
#